data_AF-A0A359EXK9-F1
#
_entry.id   AF-A0A359EXK9-F1
#
_cell.length_a   1.000
_cell.length_b   1.000
_cell.length_c   1.000
_cell.angle_alpha   90.00
_cell.angle_beta   90.00
_cell.angle_gamma   90.00
#
_symmetry.space_group_name_H-M   'P 1'
#
loop_
_entity.id
_entity.type
_entity.pdbx_description
1 polymer ?
#
loop_
_entity_poly.entity_id
_entity_poly.type
_entity_poly.pdbx_seq_one_letter_code
_entity_poly.pdbx_strand_id
1 'polypeptide(L)'
;YGDAWNTFGPVENWSKKNEILNDWCEKVGRDPSAIERTLCAGVEDIPNLDAFVEAGVQHVILMSSPPYDFSALEQILAIAEG
;
A
#
# COMPACT_ATOMS: atom_id res chain seq x y z
N TYR A 1 20.42 2.03 1.79
CA TYR A 1 19.09 2.55 2.16
C TYR A 1 18.20 2.46 0.94
N GLY A 2 16.89 2.41 1.13
CA GLY A 2 15.90 2.51 0.05
C GLY A 2 14.83 3.50 0.45
N ASP A 3 14.31 4.24 -0.53
CA ASP A 3 13.41 5.37 -0.32
C ASP A 3 11.93 5.02 -0.53
N ALA A 4 11.65 3.77 -0.91
CA ALA A 4 10.30 3.21 -0.98
C ALA A 4 10.30 1.78 -0.46
N TRP A 5 9.19 1.41 0.17
CA TRP A 5 8.93 0.04 0.61
C TRP A 5 7.59 -0.43 0.04
N ASN A 6 7.63 -1.60 -0.61
CA ASN A 6 6.50 -2.20 -1.29
C ASN A 6 6.20 -3.57 -0.69
N THR A 7 4.93 -3.80 -0.36
CA THR A 7 4.44 -5.12 0.07
C THR A 7 2.96 -5.29 -0.29
N PHE A 8 2.39 -6.42 0.10
CA PHE A 8 1.07 -6.88 -0.33
C PHE A 8 0.09 -6.92 0.86
N GLY A 9 -1.19 -7.03 0.54
CA GLY A 9 -2.24 -7.32 1.49
C GLY A 9 -2.16 -8.73 2.11
N PRO A 10 -3.15 -9.10 2.95
CA PRO A 10 -4.29 -8.27 3.40
C PRO A 10 -3.86 -7.12 4.32
N VAL A 11 -4.80 -6.24 4.66
CA VAL A 11 -4.58 -5.02 5.49
C VAL A 11 -3.78 -5.35 6.75
N GLU A 12 -4.14 -6.40 7.50
CA GLU A 12 -3.49 -6.74 8.76
C GLU A 12 -2.00 -7.08 8.57
N ASN A 13 -1.68 -7.77 7.46
CA ASN A 13 -0.29 -8.12 7.14
C ASN A 13 0.51 -6.90 6.73
N TRP A 14 -0.09 -6.02 5.92
CA TRP A 14 0.56 -4.78 5.50
C TRP A 14 0.84 -3.87 6.71
N SER A 15 -0.16 -3.65 7.57
CA SER A 15 -0.05 -2.83 8.79
C SER A 15 1.02 -3.37 9.74
N LYS A 16 1.02 -4.68 10.01
CA LYS A 16 2.03 -5.31 10.86
C LYS A 16 3.44 -5.14 10.31
N LYS A 17 3.62 -5.24 9.00
CA LYS A 17 4.94 -5.04 8.38
C LYS A 17 5.35 -3.56 8.40
N ASN A 18 4.40 -2.64 8.29
CA ASN A 18 4.64 -1.20 8.41
C ASN A 18 5.17 -0.85 9.82
N GLU A 19 4.56 -1.40 10.87
CA GLU A 19 5.04 -1.27 12.25
C GLU A 19 6.45 -1.81 12.43
N ILE A 20 6.73 -3.02 11.92
CA ILE A 20 8.07 -3.61 11.96
C ILE A 20 9.10 -2.71 11.27
N LEU A 21 8.75 -2.11 10.13
CA LEU A 21 9.64 -1.17 9.45
C LEU A 21 9.90 0.08 10.29
N ASN A 22 8.87 0.63 10.95
CA ASN A 22 9.01 1.77 11.85
C ASN A 22 9.93 1.45 13.04
N ASP A 23 9.78 0.27 13.67
CA ASP A 23 10.66 -0.20 14.74
C ASP A 23 12.13 -0.27 14.28
N TRP A 24 12.36 -0.71 13.05
CA TRP A 24 13.72 -0.76 12.48
C TRP A 24 14.28 0.64 12.21
N CYS A 25 13.46 1.55 11.71
CA CYS A 25 13.82 2.95 11.54
C CYS A 25 14.27 3.58 12.87
N GLU A 26 13.52 3.36 13.96
CA GLU A 26 13.91 3.81 15.30
C GLU A 26 15.26 3.23 15.74
N LYS A 27 15.44 1.91 15.63
CA LYS A 27 16.66 1.21 16.04
C LYS A 27 17.93 1.71 15.34
N VAL A 28 17.81 2.15 14.08
CA VAL A 28 18.95 2.61 13.27
C VAL A 28 19.05 4.13 13.16
N GLY A 29 18.17 4.88 13.83
CA GLY A 29 18.14 6.34 13.79
C GLY A 29 17.74 6.92 12.43
N ARG A 30 16.84 6.24 11.70
CA ARG A 30 16.30 6.68 10.42
C ARG A 30 14.90 7.27 10.62
N ASP A 31 14.61 8.40 9.97
CA ASP A 31 13.25 8.93 9.87
C ASP A 31 12.37 7.96 9.04
N PRO A 32 11.31 7.37 9.64
CA PRO A 32 10.43 6.44 8.93
C PRO A 32 9.65 7.10 7.78
N SER A 33 9.46 8.43 7.82
CA SER A 33 8.78 9.19 6.76
C SER A 33 9.65 9.38 5.51
N ALA A 34 10.96 9.17 5.61
CA ALA A 34 11.90 9.17 4.49
C ALA A 34 11.86 7.87 3.66
N ILE A 35 10.81 7.06 3.83
CA ILE A 35 10.54 5.87 3.02
C ILE A 35 9.08 5.98 2.57
N GLU A 36 8.81 5.92 1.28
CA GLU A 36 7.46 5.90 0.74
C GLU A 36 6.78 4.55 1.05
N ARG A 37 5.52 4.61 1.46
CA ARG A 37 4.71 3.44 1.80
C ARG A 37 3.82 3.06 0.64
N THR A 38 4.10 1.92 0.01
CA THR A 38 3.40 1.50 -1.19
C THR A 38 2.71 0.14 -1.00
N LEU A 39 1.54 -0.01 -1.61
CA LEU A 39 0.79 -1.25 -1.68
C LEU A 39 0.84 -1.79 -3.11
N CYS A 40 1.28 -3.04 -3.26
CA CYS A 40 1.04 -3.82 -4.46
C CYS A 40 -0.30 -4.54 -4.30
N ALA A 41 -1.35 -3.99 -4.93
CA ALA A 41 -2.73 -4.37 -4.71
C ALA A 41 -3.22 -5.38 -5.76
N GLY A 42 -3.87 -6.44 -5.30
CA GLY A 42 -4.72 -7.29 -6.11
C GLY A 42 -6.15 -6.73 -6.22
N VAL A 43 -6.98 -7.34 -7.07
CA VAL A 43 -8.39 -6.94 -7.22
C VAL A 43 -9.20 -7.17 -5.93
N GLU A 44 -8.77 -8.14 -5.13
CA GLU A 44 -9.32 -8.47 -3.81
C GLU A 44 -9.06 -7.40 -2.74
N ASP A 45 -8.05 -6.56 -2.92
CA ASP A 45 -7.70 -5.51 -1.98
C ASP A 45 -8.54 -4.23 -2.19
N ILE A 46 -9.11 -4.04 -3.39
CA ILE A 46 -9.81 -2.82 -3.83
C ILE A 46 -10.95 -2.42 -2.87
N PRO A 47 -11.82 -3.34 -2.42
CA PRO A 47 -12.89 -2.98 -1.48
C PRO A 47 -12.41 -2.45 -0.13
N ASN A 48 -11.13 -2.62 0.21
CA ASN A 48 -10.55 -2.27 1.51
C ASN A 48 -9.49 -1.16 1.40
N LEU A 49 -9.42 -0.42 0.29
CA LEU A 49 -8.38 0.61 0.08
C LEU A 49 -8.37 1.69 1.17
N ASP A 50 -9.53 2.09 1.68
CA ASP A 50 -9.60 3.05 2.79
C ASP A 50 -8.85 2.56 4.03
N ALA A 51 -9.00 1.27 4.38
CA ALA A 51 -8.29 0.67 5.51
C ALA A 51 -6.77 0.61 5.28
N PHE A 52 -6.32 0.44 4.04
CA PHE A 52 -4.90 0.53 3.68
C PHE A 52 -4.37 1.97 3.80
N VAL A 53 -5.16 2.97 3.38
CA VAL A 53 -4.81 4.39 3.53
C VAL A 53 -4.71 4.75 5.02
N GLU A 54 -5.69 4.34 5.83
CA GLU A 54 -5.66 4.50 7.29
C GLU A 54 -4.43 3.84 7.94
N ALA A 55 -3.99 2.68 7.43
CA ALA A 55 -2.78 2.01 7.87
C ALA A 55 -1.48 2.74 7.48
N GLY A 56 -1.55 3.69 6.54
CA GLY A 56 -0.43 4.53 6.11
C GLY A 56 0.09 4.26 4.69
N VAL A 57 -0.67 3.58 3.83
CA VAL A 57 -0.36 3.48 2.39
C VAL A 57 -0.45 4.86 1.73
N GLN A 58 0.56 5.20 0.93
CA GLN A 58 0.64 6.47 0.19
C GLN A 58 0.49 6.27 -1.33
N HIS A 59 0.87 5.09 -1.84
CA HIS A 59 0.76 4.76 -3.27
C HIS A 59 0.16 3.36 -3.46
N VAL A 60 -0.82 3.24 -4.35
CA VAL A 60 -1.43 1.97 -4.75
C VAL A 60 -0.92 1.59 -6.14
N ILE A 61 -0.34 0.41 -6.26
CA ILE A 61 0.11 -0.20 -7.52
C ILE A 61 -0.86 -1.35 -7.82
N LEU A 62 -1.79 -1.13 -8.76
CA LEU A 62 -2.74 -2.16 -9.16
C LEU A 62 -2.04 -3.20 -10.05
N MET A 63 -1.99 -4.44 -9.57
CA MET A 63 -1.55 -5.57 -10.38
C MET A 63 -2.61 -5.94 -11.40
N SER A 64 -2.22 -6.00 -12.66
CA SER A 64 -3.10 -6.39 -13.77
C SER A 64 -2.41 -7.40 -14.68
N SER A 65 -3.20 -8.31 -15.23
CA SER A 65 -2.74 -9.35 -16.17
C SER A 65 -3.76 -9.50 -17.30
N PRO A 66 -3.36 -10.09 -18.45
CA PRO A 66 -4.29 -10.34 -19.55
C PRO A 66 -5.60 -11.00 -19.09
N PRO A 67 -6.76 -10.52 -19.57
CA PRO A 67 -6.95 -9.61 -20.72
C PRO A 67 -6.84 -8.11 -20.40
N TYR A 68 -6.33 -7.73 -19.23
CA TYR A 68 -6.26 -6.33 -18.75
C TYR A 68 -7.66 -5.73 -18.53
N ASP A 69 -8.40 -6.36 -17.62
CA ASP A 69 -9.65 -5.79 -17.14
C ASP A 69 -9.36 -4.50 -16.33
N PHE A 70 -10.01 -3.41 -16.72
CA PHE A 70 -9.87 -2.10 -16.08
C PHE A 70 -11.01 -1.78 -15.10
N SER A 71 -11.98 -2.66 -14.88
CA SER A 71 -13.05 -2.42 -13.89
C SER A 71 -12.50 -2.21 -12.47
N ALA A 72 -11.37 -2.82 -12.15
CA ALA A 72 -10.61 -2.55 -10.93
C ALA A 72 -10.10 -1.09 -10.86
N LEU A 73 -9.53 -0.58 -11.95
CA LEU A 73 -9.05 0.80 -12.05
C LEU A 73 -10.21 1.80 -11.95
N GLU A 74 -11.35 1.51 -12.58
CA GLU A 74 -12.56 2.34 -12.50
C GLU A 74 -13.06 2.49 -11.06
N GLN A 75 -13.04 1.41 -10.27
CA GLN A 75 -13.40 1.46 -8.85
C GLN A 75 -12.42 2.33 -8.04
N ILE A 76 -11.12 2.20 -8.30
CA ILE A 76 -10.09 3.01 -7.63
C ILE A 76 -10.29 4.50 -7.93
N LEU A 77 -10.57 4.85 -9.19
CA LEU A 77 -10.81 6.25 -9.58
C LEU A 77 -12.06 6.81 -8.90
N ALA A 78 -13.14 6.04 -8.79
CA ALA A 78 -14.34 6.47 -8.09
C ALA A 78 -14.10 6.73 -6.59
N ILE A 79 -13.20 5.97 -5.95
CA ILE A 79 -12.79 6.20 -4.56
C ILE A 79 -11.95 7.49 -4.45
N ALA A 80 -11.03 7.72 -5.40
CA ALA A 80 -10.12 8.87 -5.35
C ALA A 80 -10.80 10.23 -5.68
N GLU A 81 -11.91 10.20 -6.42
CA GLU A 81 -12.67 11.40 -6.81
C GLU A 81 -13.79 11.78 -5.84
N GLY A 82 -14.16 10.89 -4.91
CA GLY A 82 -15.19 11.10 -3.88
C GLY A 82 -14.65 11.73 -2.61
#